data_AF-A0A914APA5-F1
#
_entry.id   AF-A0A914APA5-F1
#
_cell.length_a   1.000
_cell.length_b   1.000
_cell.length_c   1.000
_cell.angle_alpha   90.00
_cell.angle_beta   90.00
_cell.angle_gamma   90.00
#
_symmetry.space_group_name_H-M   'P 1'
#
loop_
_entity.id
_entity.type
_entity.pdbx_description
1 polymer ?
#
loop_
_entity_poly.entity_id
_entity_poly.type
_entity_poly.pdbx_seq_one_letter_code
_entity_poly.pdbx_strand_id
1 'polypeptide(L)'
;MSSETNTAAIPAAPEDVQGDKRWINMHERYVNEAKEKEPEVLFVGDSLIQLMTQNQVWTDLFEPLHSLNFGIGGDQTQHVLWRLQNGALDNIKPKVIVLLVGTNNHDHTADQTFEGIETIIKYITTKIPAAQLIVMAIPPRGQHPNKLRNKIKSINSSLAELLGTHPSKYPKAEYFDANSDFVIDDGTICHSDMYDYLHLTNQGYQKICEPLRERIDEVLQGK
;
A
#
# COMPACT_ATOMS: atom_id res chain seq x y z
N MET A 1 10.37 31.79 5.31
CA MET A 1 10.92 30.47 4.98
C MET A 1 10.07 29.95 3.84
N SER A 2 10.63 29.75 2.64
CA SER A 2 9.91 29.06 1.57
C SER A 2 9.57 27.67 2.08
N SER A 3 8.29 27.36 2.26
CA SER A 3 7.87 25.98 2.51
C SER A 3 8.32 25.17 1.31
N GLU A 4 9.38 24.38 1.45
CA GLU A 4 9.76 23.43 0.41
C GLU A 4 8.53 22.59 0.08
N THR A 5 8.22 22.53 -1.21
CA THR A 5 7.02 21.84 -1.67
C THR A 5 7.21 20.33 -1.47
N ASN A 6 6.31 19.69 -0.73
CA ASN A 6 6.39 18.24 -0.49
C ASN A 6 6.05 17.46 -1.77
N THR A 7 7.08 17.01 -2.49
CA THR A 7 6.92 16.26 -3.73
C THR A 7 6.31 14.87 -3.54
N ALA A 8 6.35 14.29 -2.33
CA ALA A 8 5.68 13.03 -2.03
C ALA A 8 4.15 13.11 -2.10
N ALA A 9 3.59 14.32 -1.97
CA ALA A 9 2.16 14.60 -2.04
C ALA A 9 1.70 15.19 -3.39
N ILE A 10 2.61 15.34 -4.35
CA ILE A 10 2.30 15.88 -5.69
C ILE A 10 2.32 14.75 -6.71
N PRO A 11 1.21 14.49 -7.42
CA PRO A 11 1.14 13.40 -8.40
C PRO A 11 2.20 13.57 -9.49
N ALA A 12 3.04 12.56 -9.70
CA ALA A 12 4.00 12.51 -10.79
C ALA A 12 4.16 11.07 -11.28
N ALA A 13 4.28 10.88 -12.59
CA ALA A 13 4.79 9.62 -13.13
C ALA A 13 6.32 9.56 -12.97
N PRO A 14 6.91 8.39 -12.69
CA PRO A 14 8.36 8.26 -12.67
C PRO A 14 8.94 8.48 -14.07
N GLU A 15 10.15 9.05 -14.12
CA GLU A 15 10.90 9.20 -15.35
C GLU A 15 11.35 7.82 -15.89
N ASP A 16 11.12 7.57 -17.18
CA ASP A 16 11.59 6.35 -17.84
C ASP A 16 13.06 6.49 -18.27
N VAL A 17 13.96 6.31 -17.32
CA VAL A 17 15.41 6.37 -17.55
C VAL A 17 15.97 5.13 -18.26
N GLN A 18 15.17 4.06 -18.42
CA GLN A 18 15.58 2.82 -19.09
C GLN A 18 15.11 2.78 -20.55
N GLY A 19 14.04 3.50 -20.88
CA GLY A 19 13.48 3.64 -22.23
C GLY A 19 12.58 2.49 -22.66
N ASP A 20 12.21 1.58 -21.75
CA ASP A 20 11.41 0.38 -22.05
C ASP A 20 9.92 0.57 -21.80
N LYS A 21 9.50 1.72 -21.26
CA LYS A 21 8.11 2.09 -20.96
C LYS A 21 7.40 1.12 -20.01
N ARG A 22 8.11 0.28 -19.25
CA ARG A 22 7.49 -0.77 -18.42
C ARG A 22 6.46 -0.23 -17.43
N TRP A 23 6.78 0.91 -16.80
CA TRP A 23 5.90 1.50 -15.78
C TRP A 23 4.58 2.00 -16.38
N ILE A 24 4.65 2.74 -17.49
CA ILE A 24 3.45 3.28 -18.13
C ILE A 24 2.61 2.15 -18.75
N ASN A 25 3.24 1.14 -19.35
CA ASN A 25 2.54 -0.03 -19.87
C ASN A 25 1.81 -0.81 -18.77
N MET A 26 2.41 -0.94 -17.58
CA MET A 26 1.74 -1.54 -16.42
C MET A 26 0.55 -0.71 -15.95
N HIS A 27 0.69 0.62 -15.91
CA HIS A 27 -0.43 1.50 -15.59
C HIS A 27 -1.58 1.39 -16.61
N GLU A 28 -1.28 1.43 -17.91
CA GLU A 28 -2.28 1.27 -18.98
C GLU A 28 -3.02 -0.07 -18.88
N ARG A 29 -2.30 -1.16 -18.55
CA ARG A 29 -2.93 -2.45 -18.26
C ARG A 29 -3.95 -2.34 -17.12
N TYR A 30 -3.61 -1.70 -16.01
CA TYR A 30 -4.52 -1.52 -14.88
C TYR A 30 -5.74 -0.65 -15.22
N VAL A 31 -5.55 0.39 -16.04
CA VAL A 31 -6.67 1.20 -16.56
C VAL A 31 -7.60 0.35 -17.43
N ASN A 32 -7.07 -0.57 -18.23
CA ASN A 32 -7.89 -1.47 -19.04
C ASN A 32 -8.59 -2.54 -18.18
N GLU A 33 -7.91 -3.13 -17.20
CA GLU A 33 -8.55 -4.05 -16.25
C GLU A 33 -9.69 -3.39 -15.47
N ALA A 34 -9.53 -2.12 -15.09
CA ALA A 34 -10.58 -1.35 -14.44
C ALA A 34 -11.81 -1.10 -15.35
N LYS A 35 -11.63 -1.09 -16.68
CA LYS A 35 -12.75 -0.96 -17.64
C LYS A 35 -13.47 -2.29 -17.88
N GLU A 36 -12.74 -3.40 -17.81
CA GLU A 36 -13.23 -4.72 -18.21
C GLU A 36 -13.76 -5.56 -17.04
N LYS A 37 -13.39 -5.22 -15.80
CA LYS A 37 -13.71 -5.99 -14.60
C LYS A 37 -14.39 -5.13 -13.54
N GLU A 38 -15.16 -5.79 -12.67
CA GLU A 38 -15.85 -5.18 -11.54
C GLU A 38 -15.36 -5.81 -10.22
N PRO A 39 -14.20 -5.38 -9.68
CA PRO A 39 -13.64 -5.99 -8.48
C PRO A 39 -14.44 -5.64 -7.22
N GLU A 40 -14.56 -6.59 -6.28
CA GLU A 40 -15.04 -6.28 -4.93
C GLU A 40 -13.94 -5.71 -4.05
N VAL A 41 -12.69 -6.15 -4.27
CA VAL A 41 -11.51 -5.72 -3.51
C VAL A 41 -10.43 -5.20 -4.46
N LEU A 42 -9.83 -4.07 -4.13
CA LEU A 42 -8.73 -3.50 -4.91
C LEU A 42 -7.48 -3.33 -4.03
N PHE A 43 -6.36 -3.89 -4.46
CA PHE A 43 -5.06 -3.67 -3.84
C PHE A 43 -4.27 -2.62 -4.63
N VAL A 44 -3.71 -1.62 -3.96
CA VAL A 44 -2.93 -0.54 -4.56
C VAL A 44 -1.64 -0.35 -3.77
N GLY A 45 -0.50 -0.29 -4.47
CA GLY A 45 0.74 -0.03 -3.75
C GLY A 45 2.01 -0.22 -4.57
N ASP A 46 3.06 -0.56 -3.84
CA ASP A 46 4.40 -0.81 -4.36
C ASP A 46 4.67 -2.30 -4.67
N SER A 47 5.95 -2.72 -4.61
CA SER A 47 6.35 -4.11 -4.85
C SER A 47 5.74 -5.08 -3.85
N LEU A 48 5.47 -4.67 -2.61
CA LEU A 48 4.87 -5.54 -1.60
C LEU A 48 3.44 -5.94 -1.98
N ILE A 49 2.71 -5.05 -2.66
CA ILE A 49 1.41 -5.36 -3.25
C ILE A 49 1.59 -6.16 -4.54
N GLN A 50 2.49 -5.74 -5.44
CA GLN A 50 2.69 -6.40 -6.73
C GLN A 50 3.06 -7.88 -6.57
N LEU A 51 4.06 -8.17 -5.74
CA LEU A 51 4.62 -9.50 -5.57
C LEU A 51 3.68 -10.44 -4.81
N MET A 52 2.66 -9.92 -4.12
CA MET A 52 1.64 -10.75 -3.46
C MET A 52 0.98 -11.70 -4.47
N THR A 53 0.71 -11.24 -5.69
CA THR A 53 0.12 -12.04 -6.79
C THR A 53 1.00 -13.20 -7.26
N GLN A 54 2.29 -13.20 -6.92
CA GLN A 54 3.25 -14.25 -7.28
C GLN A 54 3.39 -15.31 -6.17
N ASN A 55 2.62 -15.20 -5.09
CA ASN A 55 2.64 -16.10 -3.95
C ASN A 55 1.30 -16.83 -3.83
N GLN A 56 1.32 -18.06 -3.32
CA GLN A 56 0.13 -18.93 -3.22
C GLN A 56 -1.01 -18.29 -2.40
N VAL A 57 -0.64 -17.44 -1.43
CA VAL A 57 -1.61 -16.70 -0.60
C VAL A 57 -2.58 -15.86 -1.43
N TRP A 58 -2.18 -15.37 -2.61
CA TRP A 58 -3.08 -14.57 -3.44
C TRP A 58 -4.20 -15.41 -4.03
N THR A 59 -3.84 -16.55 -4.63
CA THR A 59 -4.78 -17.50 -5.20
C THR A 59 -5.72 -18.08 -4.14
N ASP A 60 -5.20 -18.37 -2.95
CA ASP A 60 -6.01 -18.97 -1.88
C ASP A 60 -6.92 -17.95 -1.18
N LEU A 61 -6.41 -16.72 -0.92
CA LEU A 61 -7.09 -15.77 -0.05
C LEU A 61 -7.80 -14.64 -0.80
N PHE A 62 -7.28 -14.15 -1.93
CA PHE A 62 -7.76 -12.90 -2.52
C PHE A 62 -8.40 -13.06 -3.91
N GLU A 63 -8.01 -14.05 -4.70
CA GLU A 63 -8.73 -14.37 -5.95
C GLU A 63 -10.22 -14.68 -5.72
N PRO A 64 -10.63 -15.45 -4.68
CA PRO A 64 -12.05 -15.72 -4.39
C PRO A 64 -12.87 -14.47 -4.07
N LEU A 65 -12.22 -13.36 -3.70
CA LEU A 65 -12.86 -12.08 -3.41
C LEU A 65 -13.01 -11.18 -4.65
N HIS A 66 -12.81 -11.72 -5.86
CA HIS A 66 -12.84 -10.95 -7.10
C HIS A 66 -11.87 -9.75 -7.05
N SER A 67 -10.65 -9.99 -6.56
CA SER A 67 -9.68 -8.92 -6.31
C SER A 67 -8.95 -8.47 -7.56
N LEU A 68 -8.62 -7.17 -7.63
CA LEU A 68 -7.60 -6.63 -8.53
C LEU A 68 -6.36 -6.17 -7.78
N ASN A 69 -5.19 -6.26 -8.41
CA ASN A 69 -3.92 -5.85 -7.84
C ASN A 69 -3.21 -4.82 -8.74
N PHE A 70 -3.19 -3.57 -8.29
CA PHE A 70 -2.54 -2.44 -8.95
C PHE A 70 -1.24 -2.04 -8.22
N GLY A 71 -0.45 -3.05 -7.81
CA GLY A 71 0.90 -2.87 -7.30
C GLY A 71 1.92 -2.63 -8.41
N ILE A 72 2.86 -1.72 -8.20
CA ILE A 72 4.02 -1.51 -9.10
C ILE A 72 5.30 -1.40 -8.28
N GLY A 73 6.26 -2.28 -8.56
CA GLY A 73 7.55 -2.28 -7.88
C GLY A 73 8.29 -0.95 -8.04
N GLY A 74 8.77 -0.43 -6.91
CA GLY A 74 9.47 0.86 -6.84
C GLY A 74 8.56 2.08 -6.74
N ASP A 75 7.23 1.92 -6.77
CA ASP A 75 6.33 3.06 -6.59
C ASP A 75 6.56 3.76 -5.25
N GLN A 76 6.54 5.08 -5.32
CA GLN A 76 6.48 6.01 -4.20
C GLN A 76 5.06 6.59 -4.13
N THR A 77 4.75 7.31 -3.04
CA THR A 77 3.42 7.92 -2.84
C THR A 77 2.96 8.76 -4.03
N GLN A 78 3.83 9.61 -4.60
CA GLN A 78 3.49 10.45 -5.75
C GLN A 78 3.16 9.66 -7.03
N HIS A 79 3.79 8.50 -7.21
CA HIS A 79 3.55 7.63 -8.36
C HIS A 79 2.18 6.95 -8.23
N VAL A 80 1.87 6.42 -7.04
CA VAL A 80 0.54 5.87 -6.74
C VAL A 80 -0.53 6.92 -6.93
N LEU A 81 -0.36 8.12 -6.35
CA LEU A 81 -1.32 9.21 -6.48
C LEU A 81 -1.57 9.57 -7.94
N TRP A 82 -0.52 9.66 -8.75
CA TRP A 82 -0.65 9.89 -10.19
C TRP A 82 -1.48 8.81 -10.86
N ARG A 83 -1.20 7.52 -10.62
CA ARG A 83 -1.95 6.41 -11.26
C ARG A 83 -3.43 6.46 -10.92
N LEU A 84 -3.77 6.73 -9.67
CA LEU A 84 -5.17 6.83 -9.22
C LEU A 84 -5.88 8.01 -9.88
N GLN A 85 -5.19 9.13 -10.07
CA GLN A 85 -5.73 10.31 -10.75
C GLN A 85 -5.82 10.18 -12.27
N ASN A 86 -5.08 9.22 -12.85
CA ASN A 86 -5.02 8.99 -14.30
C ASN A 86 -5.74 7.69 -14.70
N GLY A 87 -6.93 7.45 -14.13
CA GLY A 87 -7.87 6.46 -14.65
C GLY A 87 -7.90 5.11 -13.95
N ALA A 88 -6.96 4.81 -13.05
CA ALA A 88 -6.94 3.51 -12.36
C ALA A 88 -8.16 3.27 -11.45
N LEU A 89 -8.93 4.31 -11.12
CA LEU A 89 -10.15 4.21 -10.28
C LEU A 89 -11.46 4.56 -11.03
N ASP A 90 -11.43 4.89 -12.32
CA ASP A 90 -12.55 5.57 -12.96
C ASP A 90 -13.78 4.68 -13.22
N ASN A 91 -13.58 3.39 -13.43
CA ASN A 91 -14.63 2.47 -13.92
C ASN A 91 -14.96 1.34 -12.93
N ILE A 92 -14.41 1.39 -11.73
CA ILE A 92 -14.57 0.36 -10.69
C ILE A 92 -15.24 0.93 -9.43
N LYS A 93 -15.92 0.06 -8.69
CA LYS A 93 -16.60 0.38 -7.43
C LYS A 93 -16.32 -0.70 -6.37
N PRO A 94 -15.05 -0.90 -6.00
CA PRO A 94 -14.71 -1.88 -4.98
C PRO A 94 -15.40 -1.53 -3.65
N LYS A 95 -15.74 -2.55 -2.89
CA LYS A 95 -16.23 -2.42 -1.51
C LYS A 95 -15.06 -2.19 -0.55
N VAL A 96 -13.89 -2.76 -0.86
CA VAL A 96 -12.67 -2.62 -0.05
C VAL A 96 -11.50 -2.20 -0.92
N ILE A 97 -10.70 -1.25 -0.45
CA ILE A 97 -9.44 -0.85 -1.07
C ILE A 97 -8.32 -1.07 -0.04
N VAL A 98 -7.29 -1.81 -0.39
CA VAL A 98 -6.08 -2.00 0.42
C VAL A 98 -4.96 -1.13 -0.14
N LEU A 99 -4.39 -0.27 0.70
CA LEU A 99 -3.28 0.62 0.34
C LEU A 99 -2.02 0.26 1.13
N LEU A 100 -0.91 0.01 0.42
CA LEU A 100 0.42 -0.15 1.01
C LEU A 100 1.47 0.52 0.13
N VAL A 101 2.00 1.65 0.58
CA VAL A 101 3.06 2.41 -0.10
C VAL A 101 3.84 3.24 0.91
N GLY A 102 5.08 3.59 0.58
CA GLY A 102 5.89 4.57 1.32
C GLY A 102 7.30 4.08 1.65
N THR A 103 7.55 2.77 1.57
CA THR A 103 8.89 2.19 1.86
C THR A 103 9.97 2.66 0.85
N ASN A 104 9.56 3.07 -0.35
CA ASN A 104 10.42 3.50 -1.44
C ASN A 104 10.65 5.02 -1.51
N ASN A 105 10.00 5.82 -0.65
CA ASN A 105 10.15 7.28 -0.62
C ASN A 105 11.50 7.68 0.01
N HIS A 106 12.62 7.23 -0.55
CA HIS A 106 13.95 7.30 0.08
C HIS A 106 14.42 8.73 0.37
N ASP A 107 14.11 9.66 -0.54
CA ASP A 107 14.56 11.06 -0.48
C ASP A 107 13.60 11.98 0.29
N HIS A 108 12.52 11.44 0.86
CA HIS A 108 11.56 12.18 1.66
C HIS A 108 11.75 11.95 3.15
N THR A 109 11.36 12.90 3.99
CA THR A 109 11.26 12.68 5.45
C THR A 109 10.10 11.74 5.79
N ALA A 110 10.00 11.32 7.06
CA ALA A 110 8.83 10.58 7.55
C ALA A 110 7.55 11.41 7.35
N ASP A 111 7.56 12.67 7.76
CA ASP A 111 6.41 13.59 7.64
C ASP A 111 6.00 13.82 6.19
N GLN A 112 6.96 14.04 5.30
CA GLN A 112 6.69 14.20 3.87
C GLN A 112 6.04 12.94 3.27
N THR A 113 6.56 11.75 3.64
CA THR A 113 6.00 10.48 3.18
C THR A 113 4.60 10.27 3.74
N PHE A 114 4.37 10.56 5.02
CA PHE A 114 3.07 10.50 5.67
C PHE A 114 2.05 11.43 5.00
N GLU A 115 2.40 12.68 4.73
CA GLU A 115 1.55 13.63 3.99
C GLU A 115 1.22 13.12 2.57
N GLY A 116 2.16 12.44 1.92
CA GLY A 116 1.93 11.75 0.64
C GLY A 116 0.89 10.65 0.75
N ILE A 117 0.99 9.79 1.78
CA ILE A 117 0.01 8.74 2.07
C ILE A 117 -1.35 9.35 2.42
N GLU A 118 -1.40 10.38 3.28
CA GLU A 118 -2.64 11.09 3.63
C GLU A 118 -3.31 11.71 2.40
N THR A 119 -2.53 12.23 1.46
CA THR A 119 -3.05 12.76 0.19
C THR A 119 -3.71 11.66 -0.64
N ILE A 120 -3.13 10.46 -0.69
CA ILE A 120 -3.75 9.29 -1.32
C ILE A 120 -5.03 8.89 -0.59
N ILE A 121 -5.01 8.81 0.74
CA ILE A 121 -6.19 8.49 1.58
C ILE A 121 -7.33 9.46 1.26
N LYS A 122 -7.04 10.76 1.26
CA LYS A 122 -8.02 11.81 0.92
C LYS A 122 -8.56 11.62 -0.49
N TYR A 123 -7.70 11.35 -1.47
CA TYR A 123 -8.13 11.13 -2.85
C TYR A 123 -9.06 9.93 -2.97
N ILE A 124 -8.67 8.77 -2.42
CA ILE A 124 -9.45 7.52 -2.50
C ILE A 124 -10.82 7.70 -1.81
N THR A 125 -10.82 8.19 -0.57
CA THR A 125 -12.07 8.38 0.21
C THR A 125 -13.00 9.42 -0.40
N THR A 126 -12.48 10.37 -1.18
CA THR A 126 -13.31 11.32 -1.96
C THR A 126 -13.83 10.69 -3.25
N LYS A 127 -12.99 9.94 -3.97
CA LYS A 127 -13.31 9.36 -5.27
C LYS A 127 -14.28 8.18 -5.16
N ILE A 128 -14.12 7.32 -4.15
CA ILE A 128 -14.92 6.11 -3.92
C ILE A 128 -15.40 6.11 -2.45
N PRO A 129 -16.30 7.03 -2.07
CA PRO A 129 -16.69 7.25 -0.67
C PRO A 129 -17.45 6.07 -0.04
N ALA A 130 -17.94 5.13 -0.85
CA ALA A 130 -18.62 3.93 -0.37
C ALA A 130 -17.64 2.83 0.09
N ALA A 131 -16.41 2.82 -0.44
CA ALA A 131 -15.42 1.80 -0.13
C ALA A 131 -14.86 1.98 1.28
N GLN A 132 -14.56 0.87 1.95
CA GLN A 132 -13.68 0.87 3.12
C GLN A 132 -12.23 0.85 2.64
N LEU A 133 -11.43 1.82 3.09
CA LEU A 133 -10.00 1.89 2.83
C LEU A 133 -9.21 1.29 4.00
N ILE A 134 -8.46 0.24 3.74
CA ILE A 134 -7.52 -0.38 4.68
C ILE A 134 -6.13 0.12 4.34
N VAL A 135 -5.54 0.94 5.23
CA VAL A 135 -4.17 1.46 5.07
C VAL A 135 -3.23 0.58 5.88
N MET A 136 -2.45 -0.22 5.17
CA MET A 136 -1.51 -1.17 5.77
C MET A 136 -0.32 -0.42 6.39
N ALA A 137 0.07 -0.83 7.59
CA ALA A 137 1.32 -0.48 8.21
C ALA A 137 2.50 -0.94 7.32
N ILE A 138 3.46 -0.05 7.08
CA ILE A 138 4.64 -0.37 6.26
C ILE A 138 5.51 -1.37 7.04
N PRO A 139 5.86 -2.55 6.48
CA PRO A 139 6.70 -3.53 7.16
C PRO A 139 8.12 -3.00 7.44
N PRO A 140 8.79 -3.48 8.49
CA PRO A 140 10.19 -3.14 8.76
C PRO A 140 11.10 -3.72 7.67
N ARG A 141 12.30 -3.15 7.51
CA ARG A 141 13.28 -3.59 6.50
C ARG A 141 14.73 -3.54 6.97
N GLY A 142 15.62 -4.18 6.23
CA GLY A 142 17.04 -4.39 6.54
C GLY A 142 17.23 -5.45 7.63
N GLN A 143 18.33 -6.21 7.62
CA GLN A 143 18.54 -7.31 8.56
C GLN A 143 18.64 -6.85 10.02
N HIS A 144 19.29 -5.71 10.27
CA HIS A 144 19.56 -5.16 11.60
C HIS A 144 18.88 -3.80 11.81
N PRO A 145 18.81 -3.27 13.06
CA PRO A 145 18.32 -1.93 13.32
C PRO A 145 18.99 -0.87 12.43
N ASN A 146 18.20 -0.01 11.80
CA ASN A 146 18.69 0.98 10.84
C ASN A 146 17.75 2.20 10.75
N LYS A 147 18.22 3.26 10.07
CA LYS A 147 17.48 4.53 9.94
C LYS A 147 16.15 4.39 9.21
N LEU A 148 16.03 3.47 8.24
CA LEU A 148 14.77 3.24 7.51
C LEU A 148 13.72 2.61 8.41
N ARG A 149 14.08 1.69 9.32
CA ARG A 149 13.15 1.17 10.33
C ARG A 149 12.60 2.28 11.24
N ASN A 150 13.45 3.22 11.66
CA ASN A 150 13.02 4.36 12.47
C ASN A 150 12.06 5.28 11.69
N LYS A 151 12.38 5.55 10.43
CA LYS A 151 11.51 6.32 9.53
C LYS A 151 10.14 5.65 9.36
N ILE A 152 10.14 4.35 9.04
CA ILE A 152 8.92 3.54 8.88
C ILE A 152 8.08 3.56 10.17
N LYS A 153 8.73 3.38 11.33
CA LYS A 153 8.05 3.46 12.63
C LYS A 153 7.36 4.81 12.83
N SER A 154 8.04 5.91 12.49
CA SER A 154 7.46 7.26 12.58
C SER A 154 6.23 7.42 11.68
N ILE A 155 6.32 6.96 10.42
CA ILE A 155 5.20 7.00 9.46
C ILE A 155 4.01 6.19 10.00
N ASN A 156 4.25 4.95 10.43
CA ASN A 156 3.21 4.07 10.95
C ASN A 156 2.55 4.65 12.21
N SER A 157 3.33 5.28 13.11
CA SER A 157 2.76 5.98 14.27
C SER A 157 1.82 7.12 13.88
N SER A 158 2.21 7.96 12.89
CA SER A 158 1.34 9.03 12.39
C SER A 158 0.08 8.49 11.69
N LEU A 159 0.18 7.38 10.96
CA LEU A 159 -0.99 6.72 10.35
C LEU A 159 -1.94 6.15 11.40
N ALA A 160 -1.40 5.50 12.44
CA ALA A 160 -2.18 4.98 13.55
C ALA A 160 -2.90 6.11 14.32
N GLU A 161 -2.24 7.26 14.52
CA GLU A 161 -2.86 8.43 15.14
C GLU A 161 -3.97 9.02 14.25
N LEU A 162 -3.72 9.17 12.95
CA LEU A 162 -4.67 9.73 11.99
C LEU A 162 -5.94 8.90 11.85
N LEU A 163 -5.81 7.57 11.80
CA LEU A 163 -6.89 6.64 11.45
C LEU A 163 -7.45 5.87 12.65
N GLY A 164 -6.71 5.77 13.76
CA GLY A 164 -7.13 5.08 14.98
C GLY A 164 -7.88 5.97 15.98
N THR A 165 -7.97 7.28 15.75
CA THR A 165 -8.73 8.21 16.59
C THR A 165 -10.22 8.18 16.22
N HIS A 166 -11.12 8.26 17.21
CA HIS A 166 -12.57 8.37 16.98
C HIS A 166 -13.11 9.73 17.44
N PRO A 167 -13.87 10.46 16.59
CA PRO A 167 -14.09 10.20 15.17
C PRO A 167 -12.82 10.50 14.36
N SER A 168 -12.48 9.64 13.40
CA SER A 168 -11.32 9.87 12.53
C SER A 168 -11.65 10.94 11.49
N LYS A 169 -10.61 11.61 10.98
CA LYS A 169 -10.73 12.55 9.84
C LYS A 169 -11.27 11.86 8.57
N TYR A 170 -11.08 10.55 8.47
CA TYR A 170 -11.43 9.72 7.33
C TYR A 170 -12.29 8.53 7.81
N PRO A 171 -13.61 8.69 8.00
CA PRO A 171 -14.46 7.69 8.65
C PRO A 171 -14.62 6.38 7.87
N LYS A 172 -14.20 6.36 6.59
CA LYS A 172 -14.16 5.19 5.71
C LYS A 172 -12.73 4.67 5.50
N ALA A 173 -11.79 5.03 6.36
CA ALA A 173 -10.43 4.54 6.34
C ALA A 173 -10.03 4.04 7.73
N GLU A 174 -9.25 2.96 7.76
CA GLU A 174 -8.67 2.39 8.97
C GLU A 174 -7.17 2.08 8.79
N TYR A 175 -6.42 2.15 9.88
CA TYR A 175 -5.04 1.69 9.93
C TYR A 175 -5.02 0.21 10.30
N PHE A 176 -4.24 -0.59 9.58
CA PHE A 176 -4.13 -2.03 9.80
C PHE A 176 -2.68 -2.44 9.95
N ASP A 177 -2.33 -3.04 11.10
CA ASP A 177 -0.96 -3.47 11.41
C ASP A 177 -0.89 -4.98 11.66
N ALA A 178 -0.14 -5.67 10.80
CA ALA A 178 0.15 -7.09 10.92
C ALA A 178 1.68 -7.35 10.97
N ASN A 179 2.46 -6.38 11.46
CA ASN A 179 3.93 -6.44 11.42
C ASN A 179 4.59 -7.01 12.69
N SER A 180 3.82 -7.50 13.67
CA SER A 180 4.33 -7.84 15.01
C SER A 180 5.47 -8.86 15.01
N ASP A 181 5.50 -9.76 14.03
CA ASP A 181 6.34 -10.96 14.08
C ASP A 181 7.51 -10.93 13.07
N PHE A 182 7.88 -9.75 12.57
CA PHE A 182 9.01 -9.62 11.63
C PHE A 182 10.35 -9.31 12.31
N VAL A 183 10.36 -8.47 13.34
CA VAL A 183 11.58 -8.16 14.10
C VAL A 183 11.58 -9.01 15.36
N ILE A 184 12.50 -9.97 15.44
CA ILE A 184 12.62 -10.87 16.58
C ILE A 184 13.39 -10.23 17.74
N ASP A 185 13.45 -10.90 18.90
CA ASP A 185 14.00 -10.37 20.15
C ASP A 185 15.44 -9.84 20.06
N ASP A 186 16.27 -10.40 19.18
CA ASP A 186 17.66 -9.94 18.95
C ASP A 186 17.75 -8.69 18.04
N GLY A 187 16.60 -8.17 17.59
CA GLY A 187 16.48 -7.03 16.71
C GLY A 187 16.68 -7.35 15.22
N THR A 188 16.82 -8.62 14.84
CA THR A 188 16.99 -9.02 13.43
C THR A 188 15.67 -9.33 12.72
N ILE A 189 15.70 -9.34 11.38
CA ILE A 189 14.63 -9.89 10.53
C ILE A 189 15.16 -11.18 9.92
N CYS A 190 14.36 -12.25 9.99
CA CYS A 190 14.73 -13.53 9.42
C CYS A 190 14.61 -13.52 7.88
N HIS A 191 15.61 -14.06 7.19
CA HIS A 191 15.57 -14.22 5.72
C HIS A 191 14.46 -15.17 5.25
N SER A 192 13.96 -16.05 6.14
CA SER A 192 12.81 -16.90 5.83
C SER A 192 11.50 -16.13 5.76
N ASP A 193 11.42 -14.96 6.38
CA ASP A 193 10.27 -14.04 6.27
C ASP A 193 10.49 -13.01 5.14
N MET A 194 11.71 -12.47 5.04
CA MET A 194 12.08 -11.50 4.00
C MET A 194 13.42 -11.87 3.35
N TYR A 195 13.38 -12.42 2.13
CA TYR A 195 14.55 -13.05 1.50
C TYR A 195 15.72 -12.10 1.21
N ASP A 196 15.43 -10.79 1.08
CA ASP A 196 16.40 -9.71 0.92
C ASP A 196 16.25 -8.63 2.02
N TYR A 197 15.57 -8.98 3.11
CA TYR A 197 15.22 -8.09 4.21
C TYR A 197 14.34 -6.90 3.80
N LEU A 198 13.62 -6.99 2.68
CA LEU A 198 12.61 -6.03 2.23
C LEU A 198 11.37 -6.77 1.72
N HIS A 199 11.56 -7.62 0.73
CA HIS A 199 10.49 -8.35 0.07
C HIS A 199 10.21 -9.65 0.80
N LEU A 200 8.93 -9.96 0.91
CA LEU A 200 8.42 -11.08 1.69
C LEU A 200 8.57 -12.39 0.91
N THR A 201 8.86 -13.46 1.64
CA THR A 201 8.69 -14.83 1.14
C THR A 201 7.22 -15.24 1.22
N ASN A 202 6.87 -16.44 0.74
CA ASN A 202 5.55 -17.04 1.01
C ASN A 202 5.20 -17.04 2.51
N GLN A 203 6.16 -17.36 3.39
CA GLN A 203 5.97 -17.36 4.83
C GLN A 203 5.72 -15.94 5.37
N GLY A 204 6.52 -14.97 4.93
CA GLY A 204 6.32 -13.57 5.30
C GLY A 204 4.97 -13.03 4.85
N TYR A 205 4.51 -13.43 3.66
CA TYR A 205 3.19 -13.08 3.16
C TYR A 205 2.07 -13.71 3.97
N GLN A 206 2.17 -14.97 4.40
CA GLN A 206 1.16 -15.60 5.26
C GLN A 206 0.89 -14.78 6.53
N LYS A 207 1.96 -14.33 7.21
CA LYS A 207 1.87 -13.52 8.43
C LYS A 207 1.02 -12.25 8.27
N ILE A 208 1.05 -11.62 7.10
CA ILE A 208 0.29 -10.38 6.85
C ILE A 208 -1.05 -10.61 6.15
N CYS A 209 -1.13 -11.63 5.29
CA CYS A 209 -2.29 -11.85 4.42
C CYS A 209 -3.42 -12.58 5.13
N GLU A 210 -3.13 -13.49 6.07
CA GLU A 210 -4.17 -14.19 6.83
C GLU A 210 -4.99 -13.22 7.69
N PRO A 211 -4.37 -12.37 8.55
CA PRO A 211 -5.13 -11.39 9.32
C PRO A 211 -5.83 -10.34 8.43
N LEU A 212 -5.19 -9.94 7.32
CA LEU A 212 -5.79 -9.01 6.37
C LEU A 212 -7.04 -9.61 5.73
N ARG A 213 -7.02 -10.89 5.37
CA ARG A 213 -8.16 -11.58 4.80
C ARG A 213 -9.33 -11.63 5.78
N GLU A 214 -9.08 -11.96 7.04
CA GLU A 214 -10.10 -11.95 8.09
C GLU A 214 -10.75 -10.57 8.21
N ARG A 215 -9.94 -9.50 8.21
CA ARG A 215 -10.46 -8.13 8.28
C ARG A 215 -11.28 -7.75 7.05
N ILE A 216 -10.85 -8.12 5.86
CA ILE A 216 -11.62 -7.88 4.63
C ILE A 216 -12.97 -8.59 4.68
N ASP A 217 -13.02 -9.84 5.16
CA ASP A 217 -14.27 -10.59 5.29
C ASP A 217 -15.25 -9.94 6.27
N GLU A 218 -14.77 -9.40 7.40
CA GLU A 218 -15.59 -8.63 8.34
C GLU A 218 -16.22 -7.41 7.65
N VAL A 219 -15.41 -6.62 6.96
CA VAL A 219 -15.86 -5.42 6.26
C VAL A 219 -16.90 -5.77 5.19
N LEU A 220 -16.67 -6.83 4.40
CA LEU A 220 -17.61 -7.30 3.37
C LEU A 220 -18.93 -7.82 3.96
N GLN A 221 -18.90 -8.35 5.18
CA GLN A 221 -20.10 -8.77 5.94
C GLN A 221 -20.80 -7.61 6.65
N GLY A 222 -20.24 -6.40 6.60
CA GLY A 222 -20.78 -5.22 7.28
C GLY A 222 -20.51 -5.18 8.79
N LYS A 223 -19.41 -5.80 9.23
CA LYS A 223 -18.95 -5.82 10.63
C LYS A 223 -17.82 -4.83 10.89
#